data_AF-A0A1Z4JJ98-F1
#
_entry.id   AF-A0A1Z4JJ98-F1
#
_cell.length_a   1.000
_cell.length_b   1.000
_cell.length_c   1.000
_cell.angle_alpha   90.00
_cell.angle_beta   90.00
_cell.angle_gamma   90.00
#
_symmetry.space_group_name_H-M   'P 1'
#
loop_
_entity.id
_entity.type
_entity.pdbx_description
1 polymer ?
#
loop_
_entity_poly.entity_id
_entity_poly.type
_entity_poly.pdbx_seq_one_letter_code
_entity_poly.pdbx_strand_id
1 'polypeptide(L)'
;MLNRFVLLGLISVALNFSNTGFSHDYQSLRTKNDTRIASTNLEVLYPDAAVLNRQDWRTAQDIPWSKVAIVKDDFDGDYLAVLDKNYKRSGGGNIVSETGIVSNWAQNRVRVFAYTLRKQCGFLNVVCREVDRTGLETKTLDIRIGDQVFNLRGENGNFPVSPELATALYNAPPGKAKIRITLEGSGGTINNDIGEGTVKAWKVVYKPSK
;
A
#
# COMPACT_ATOMS: atom_id res chain seq x y z
N MET A 1 49.92 57.26 35.70
CA MET A 1 48.58 56.90 35.20
C MET A 1 48.43 55.40 35.34
N LEU A 2 47.61 54.95 36.30
CA LEU A 2 47.24 53.55 36.53
C LEU A 2 45.98 53.23 35.72
N ASN A 3 46.00 52.13 34.97
CA ASN A 3 44.81 51.40 34.49
C ASN A 3 45.32 50.17 33.73
N ARG A 4 44.78 48.96 33.82
CA ARG A 4 43.80 48.32 34.71
C ARG A 4 43.91 46.84 34.37
N PHE A 5 43.85 45.98 35.38
CA PHE A 5 43.65 44.54 35.24
C PHE A 5 42.39 44.22 34.42
N VAL A 6 42.47 43.25 33.51
CA VAL A 6 41.31 42.41 33.15
C VAL A 6 41.78 40.96 33.12
N LEU A 7 41.32 40.23 34.13
CA LEU A 7 41.42 38.80 34.31
C LEU A 7 40.37 38.14 33.39
N LEU A 8 40.79 37.39 32.38
CA LEU A 8 39.90 36.54 31.57
C LEU A 8 39.64 35.25 32.34
N GLY A 9 38.52 35.21 33.07
CA GLY A 9 37.98 33.98 33.64
C GLY A 9 37.35 33.12 32.53
N LEU A 10 37.97 31.96 32.27
CA LEU A 10 37.34 30.89 31.50
C LEU A 10 36.32 30.18 32.39
N ILE A 11 35.04 30.47 32.19
CA ILE A 11 33.95 29.64 32.72
C ILE A 11 33.74 28.51 31.72
N SER A 12 34.32 27.35 32.00
CA SER A 12 33.96 26.10 31.33
C SER A 12 32.56 25.68 31.78
N VAL A 13 31.56 25.87 30.92
CA VAL A 13 30.25 25.23 31.11
C VAL A 13 30.39 23.77 30.70
N ALA A 14 30.51 22.89 31.69
CA ALA A 14 30.38 21.46 31.48
C ALA A 14 28.90 21.14 31.21
N LEU A 15 28.56 20.85 29.95
CA LEU A 15 27.27 20.25 29.61
C LEU A 15 27.32 18.78 30.03
N ASN A 16 26.75 18.49 31.21
CA ASN A 16 26.42 17.13 31.62
C ASN A 16 25.27 16.63 30.73
N PHE A 17 25.60 15.90 29.67
CA PHE A 17 24.64 15.03 29.00
C PHE A 17 24.48 13.77 29.85
N SER A 18 23.49 13.79 30.74
CA SER A 18 22.97 12.59 31.38
C SER A 18 22.33 11.72 30.29
N ASN A 19 23.08 10.76 29.76
CA ASN A 19 22.53 9.65 28.97
C ASN A 19 21.70 8.76 29.90
N THR A 20 20.44 9.12 30.14
CA THR A 20 19.45 8.14 30.62
C THR A 20 19.02 7.31 29.42
N GLY A 21 19.83 6.30 29.12
CA GLY A 21 19.45 5.23 28.21
C GLY A 21 18.22 4.50 28.77
N PHE A 22 17.05 4.80 28.22
CA PHE A 22 15.86 3.99 28.42
C PHE A 22 16.03 2.71 27.58
N SER A 23 16.71 1.72 28.14
CA SER A 23 16.64 0.35 27.65
C SER A 23 15.27 -0.21 28.04
N HIS A 24 14.31 -0.22 27.10
CA HIS A 24 13.11 -1.02 27.26
C HIS A 24 13.50 -2.49 27.09
N ASP A 25 13.71 -3.12 28.23
CA ASP A 25 13.82 -4.56 28.39
C ASP A 25 12.45 -5.18 28.03
N TYR A 26 12.26 -5.52 26.75
CA TYR A 26 11.12 -6.32 26.34
C TYR A 26 11.34 -7.74 26.88
N GLN A 27 10.93 -7.98 28.12
CA GLN A 27 10.70 -9.35 28.58
C GLN A 27 9.63 -9.96 27.69
N SER A 28 10.04 -10.87 26.81
CA SER A 28 9.13 -11.71 26.06
C SER A 28 8.29 -12.50 27.05
N LEU A 29 7.05 -12.06 27.29
CA LEU A 29 6.04 -12.86 27.96
C LEU A 29 5.70 -14.03 27.04
N ARG A 30 6.51 -15.11 27.13
CA ARG A 30 6.12 -16.43 26.66
C ARG A 30 4.98 -16.90 27.54
N THR A 31 3.76 -16.58 27.15
CA THR A 31 2.58 -17.24 27.69
C THR A 31 2.64 -18.70 27.27
N LYS A 32 2.79 -19.57 28.27
CA LYS A 32 2.80 -21.03 28.18
C LYS A 32 1.37 -21.52 27.93
N ASN A 33 0.81 -21.17 26.76
CA ASN A 33 -0.42 -21.72 26.19
C ASN A 33 -0.67 -21.19 24.76
N ASP A 34 0.39 -20.95 23.99
CA ASP A 34 0.26 -20.71 22.54
C ASP A 34 0.02 -22.06 21.85
N THR A 35 -1.22 -22.54 21.98
CA THR A 35 -1.76 -23.53 21.06
C THR A 35 -1.76 -22.82 19.73
N ARG A 36 -0.67 -23.00 18.95
CA ARG A 36 -0.57 -22.54 17.56
C ARG A 36 -1.89 -22.88 16.90
N ILE A 37 -2.75 -21.87 16.75
CA ILE A 37 -3.86 -21.93 15.81
C ILE A 37 -3.17 -22.33 14.53
N ALA A 38 -3.50 -23.52 14.02
CA ALA A 38 -2.91 -24.08 12.82
C ALA A 38 -2.90 -22.95 11.78
N SER A 39 -1.71 -22.46 11.46
CA SER A 39 -1.50 -21.48 10.39
C SER A 39 -2.09 -22.15 9.16
N THR A 40 -3.32 -21.77 8.83
CA THR A 40 -4.05 -22.50 7.81
C THR A 40 -3.31 -22.23 6.52
N ASN A 41 -2.73 -23.28 5.94
CA ASN A 41 -1.91 -23.11 4.76
C ASN A 41 -2.83 -22.63 3.61
N LEU A 42 -2.72 -21.35 3.26
CA LEU A 42 -3.57 -20.72 2.25
C LEU A 42 -3.44 -21.43 0.90
N GLU A 43 -2.29 -22.02 0.59
CA GLU A 43 -2.07 -22.78 -0.65
C GLU A 43 -2.89 -24.07 -0.68
N VAL A 44 -3.17 -24.66 0.49
CA VAL A 44 -4.05 -25.83 0.61
C VAL A 44 -5.52 -25.43 0.46
N LEU A 45 -5.90 -24.27 1.02
CA LEU A 45 -7.28 -23.77 0.91
C LEU A 45 -7.62 -23.23 -0.48
N TYR A 46 -6.62 -22.67 -1.17
CA TYR A 46 -6.78 -21.99 -2.46
C TYR A 46 -5.73 -22.52 -3.45
N PRO A 47 -5.84 -23.80 -3.87
CA PRO A 47 -4.83 -24.42 -4.74
C PRO A 47 -4.73 -23.76 -6.13
N ASP A 48 -5.79 -23.08 -6.57
CA ASP A 48 -5.83 -22.36 -7.85
C ASP A 48 -5.36 -20.89 -7.75
N ALA A 49 -5.06 -20.40 -6.55
CA ALA A 49 -4.60 -19.03 -6.36
C ALA A 49 -3.12 -18.89 -6.75
N ALA A 50 -2.80 -17.82 -7.48
CA ALA A 50 -1.42 -17.52 -7.82
C ALA A 50 -0.62 -17.14 -6.56
N VAL A 51 0.60 -17.64 -6.41
CA VAL A 51 1.47 -17.24 -5.30
C VAL A 51 2.31 -16.03 -5.71
N LEU A 52 2.08 -14.89 -5.07
CA LEU A 52 2.87 -13.68 -5.23
C LEU A 52 3.91 -13.60 -4.11
N ASN A 53 5.11 -14.11 -4.40
CA ASN A 53 6.26 -14.02 -3.51
C ASN A 53 7.29 -13.03 -4.06
N ARG A 54 7.04 -11.73 -3.82
CA ARG A 54 7.86 -10.62 -4.28
C ARG A 54 7.94 -9.58 -3.17
N GLN A 55 9.13 -8.97 -2.99
CA GLN A 55 9.35 -7.95 -1.97
C GLN A 55 8.43 -6.74 -2.12
N ASP A 56 8.08 -6.36 -3.35
CA ASP A 56 7.18 -5.23 -3.61
C ASP A 56 6.21 -5.50 -4.78
N TRP A 57 4.93 -5.69 -4.45
CA TRP A 57 3.88 -5.89 -5.44
C TRP A 57 3.54 -4.61 -6.24
N ARG A 58 4.00 -3.43 -5.81
CA ARG A 58 3.77 -2.15 -6.52
C ARG A 58 4.61 -2.02 -7.79
N THR A 59 5.71 -2.78 -7.87
CA THR A 59 6.72 -2.68 -8.95
C THR A 59 7.03 -4.02 -9.62
N ALA A 60 6.60 -5.14 -9.05
CA ALA A 60 6.83 -6.45 -9.66
C ALA A 60 6.17 -6.59 -11.04
N GLN A 61 6.81 -7.38 -11.92
CA GLN A 61 6.39 -7.55 -13.32
C GLN A 61 5.33 -8.65 -13.50
N ASP A 62 5.34 -9.66 -12.64
CA ASP A 62 4.51 -10.87 -12.75
C ASP A 62 3.29 -10.84 -11.82
N ILE A 63 2.61 -9.70 -11.74
CA ILE A 63 1.44 -9.57 -10.87
C ILE A 63 0.24 -10.31 -11.50
N PRO A 64 -0.44 -11.18 -10.76
CA PRO A 64 -1.68 -11.83 -11.20
C PRO A 64 -2.86 -10.85 -11.17
N TRP A 65 -2.85 -9.87 -12.07
CA TRP A 65 -3.89 -8.82 -12.14
C TRP A 65 -5.28 -9.42 -12.27
N SER A 66 -6.22 -8.88 -11.48
CA SER A 66 -7.63 -9.27 -11.44
C SER A 66 -7.87 -10.76 -11.16
N LYS A 67 -6.93 -11.41 -10.49
CA LYS A 67 -7.02 -12.81 -10.03
C LYS A 67 -6.79 -12.88 -8.52
N VAL A 68 -7.33 -13.93 -7.91
CA VAL A 68 -7.05 -14.26 -6.52
C VAL A 68 -5.59 -14.70 -6.41
N ALA A 69 -4.88 -14.15 -5.43
CA ALA A 69 -3.49 -14.45 -5.17
C ALA A 69 -3.24 -14.62 -3.67
N ILE A 70 -2.30 -15.51 -3.34
CA ILE A 70 -1.71 -15.61 -2.01
C ILE A 70 -0.47 -14.72 -2.03
N VAL A 71 -0.51 -13.62 -1.29
CA VAL A 71 0.61 -12.71 -1.15
C VAL A 71 1.44 -13.16 0.03
N LYS A 72 2.73 -13.42 -0.21
CA LYS A 72 3.72 -13.72 0.82
C LYS A 72 4.33 -12.41 1.31
N ASP A 73 4.29 -12.18 2.61
CA ASP A 73 4.79 -10.94 3.21
C ASP A 73 5.43 -11.26 4.58
N ASP A 74 6.71 -10.95 4.73
CA ASP A 74 7.48 -11.29 5.93
C ASP A 74 7.04 -10.47 7.17
N PHE A 75 6.35 -9.35 6.97
CA PHE A 75 5.90 -8.46 8.05
C PHE A 75 4.42 -8.66 8.38
N ASP A 76 3.58 -8.80 7.37
CA ASP A 76 2.14 -8.93 7.54
C ASP A 76 1.65 -10.39 7.63
N GLY A 77 2.54 -11.34 7.35
CA GLY A 77 2.19 -12.74 7.13
C GLY A 77 1.55 -12.98 5.77
N ASP A 78 1.28 -14.24 5.46
CA ASP A 78 0.62 -14.61 4.21
C ASP A 78 -0.86 -14.23 4.22
N TYR A 79 -1.35 -13.64 3.13
CA TYR A 79 -2.76 -13.27 3.01
C TYR A 79 -3.31 -13.47 1.60
N LEU A 80 -4.62 -13.69 1.53
CA LEU A 80 -5.35 -13.76 0.27
C LEU A 80 -5.73 -12.35 -0.19
N ALA A 81 -5.47 -12.03 -1.46
CA ALA A 81 -5.80 -10.74 -2.04
C ALA A 81 -6.18 -10.83 -3.52
N VAL A 82 -6.73 -9.73 -4.04
CA VAL A 82 -6.82 -9.45 -5.48
C VAL A 82 -6.03 -8.17 -5.76
N LEU A 83 -5.19 -8.18 -6.79
CA LEU A 83 -4.49 -6.99 -7.24
C LEU A 83 -5.14 -6.42 -8.51
N ASP A 84 -5.32 -5.11 -8.55
CA ASP A 84 -5.88 -4.39 -9.69
C ASP A 84 -4.97 -3.22 -10.07
N LYS A 85 -4.89 -2.93 -11.37
CA LYS A 85 -4.10 -1.83 -11.92
C LYS A 85 -4.87 -1.14 -13.01
N ASN A 86 -4.96 0.19 -12.93
CA ASN A 86 -5.40 1.03 -14.03
C ASN A 86 -4.46 2.21 -14.20
N TYR A 87 -4.30 2.65 -15.43
CA TYR A 87 -3.40 3.74 -15.78
C TYR A 87 -3.88 4.49 -17.01
N LYS A 88 -3.51 5.76 -17.06
CA LYS A 88 -3.66 6.62 -18.24
C LYS A 88 -2.29 6.92 -18.78
N ARG A 89 -2.10 6.70 -20.08
CA ARG A 89 -0.90 7.13 -20.79
C ARG A 89 -1.13 8.48 -21.43
N SER A 90 -0.09 9.31 -21.42
CA SER A 90 -0.03 10.60 -22.07
C SER A 90 1.37 10.83 -22.64
N GLY A 91 1.51 11.82 -23.52
CA GLY A 91 2.77 12.11 -24.21
C GLY A 91 2.77 11.67 -25.68
N GLY A 92 3.91 11.85 -26.34
CA GLY A 92 4.10 11.62 -27.77
C GLY A 92 5.57 11.77 -28.18
N GLY A 93 5.95 11.15 -29.29
CA GLY A 93 7.37 11.03 -29.67
C GLY A 93 8.13 10.12 -28.71
N ASN A 94 9.35 10.51 -28.34
CA ASN A 94 10.28 9.67 -27.57
C ASN A 94 10.03 9.68 -26.06
N ILE A 95 8.98 10.36 -25.56
CA ILE A 95 8.68 10.45 -24.13
C ILE A 95 7.22 10.11 -23.90
N VAL A 96 7.00 9.10 -23.05
CA VAL A 96 5.67 8.63 -22.66
C VAL A 96 5.55 8.75 -21.15
N SER A 97 4.46 9.34 -20.69
CA SER A 97 4.10 9.42 -19.28
C SER A 97 2.93 8.49 -18.99
N GLU A 98 2.91 7.90 -17.82
CA GLU A 98 1.86 7.03 -17.32
C GLU A 98 1.50 7.50 -15.91
N THR A 99 0.22 7.79 -15.66
CA THR A 99 -0.31 8.01 -14.32
C THR A 99 -1.22 6.84 -13.99
N GLY A 100 -0.96 6.14 -12.90
CA GLY A 100 -1.70 4.94 -12.58
C GLY A 100 -1.96 4.75 -11.09
N ILE A 101 -2.82 3.77 -10.83
CA ILE A 101 -3.14 3.27 -9.51
C ILE A 101 -2.93 1.77 -9.52
N VAL A 102 -2.27 1.26 -8.49
CA VAL A 102 -2.28 -0.14 -8.13
C VAL A 102 -3.05 -0.29 -6.83
N SER A 103 -3.96 -1.25 -6.75
CA SER A 103 -4.71 -1.56 -5.53
C SER A 103 -4.60 -3.04 -5.18
N ASN A 104 -4.46 -3.33 -3.89
CA ASN A 104 -4.39 -4.66 -3.30
C ASN A 104 -5.56 -4.78 -2.31
N TRP A 105 -6.46 -5.72 -2.61
CA TRP A 105 -7.73 -5.92 -1.93
C TRP A 105 -7.64 -7.18 -1.08
N ALA A 106 -7.46 -7.03 0.22
CA ALA A 106 -7.41 -8.12 1.19
C ALA A 106 -8.60 -8.06 2.16
N GLN A 107 -8.86 -9.16 2.88
CA GLN A 107 -10.07 -9.32 3.70
C GLN A 107 -10.27 -8.20 4.73
N ASN A 108 -9.20 -7.71 5.36
CA ASN A 108 -9.23 -6.70 6.42
C ASN A 108 -8.71 -5.33 6.00
N ARG A 109 -8.17 -5.18 4.79
CA ARG A 109 -7.56 -3.92 4.31
C ARG A 109 -7.55 -3.80 2.80
N VAL A 110 -7.61 -2.57 2.32
CA VAL A 110 -7.28 -2.20 0.95
C VAL A 110 -6.02 -1.36 0.99
N ARG A 111 -5.01 -1.73 0.19
CA ARG A 111 -3.82 -0.91 -0.03
C ARG A 111 -3.90 -0.27 -1.40
N VAL A 112 -3.63 1.03 -1.47
CA VAL A 112 -3.61 1.76 -2.73
C VAL A 112 -2.28 2.48 -2.90
N PHE A 113 -1.71 2.36 -4.09
CA PHE A 113 -0.48 3.04 -4.49
C PHE A 113 -0.74 3.78 -5.80
N ALA A 114 -0.73 5.10 -5.75
CA ALA A 114 -0.76 5.94 -6.95
C ALA A 114 0.67 6.25 -7.40
N TYR A 115 0.85 6.39 -8.71
CA TYR A 115 2.17 6.69 -9.26
C TYR A 115 2.09 7.55 -10.53
N THR A 116 3.16 8.30 -10.77
CA THR A 116 3.54 8.80 -12.09
C THR A 116 4.79 8.09 -12.55
N LEU A 117 4.83 7.76 -13.84
CA LEU A 117 5.91 7.01 -14.47
C LEU A 117 6.26 7.69 -15.78
N ARG A 118 7.53 8.06 -15.95
CA ARG A 118 8.06 8.60 -17.19
C ARG A 118 8.94 7.56 -17.86
N LYS A 119 8.67 7.31 -19.13
CA LYS A 119 9.45 6.44 -19.99
C LYS A 119 10.06 7.23 -21.13
N GLN A 120 11.28 6.90 -21.48
CA GLN A 120 11.94 7.38 -22.68
C GLN A 120 12.06 6.22 -23.66
N CYS A 121 11.55 6.44 -24.87
CA CYS A 121 11.55 5.46 -25.94
C CYS A 121 12.64 5.78 -26.97
N GLY A 122 13.27 4.74 -27.51
CA GLY A 122 14.24 4.84 -28.59
C GLY A 122 13.59 5.13 -29.94
N PHE A 123 14.40 5.16 -30.99
CA PHE A 123 13.96 5.36 -32.37
C PHE A 123 12.82 4.37 -32.73
N LEU A 124 11.72 4.89 -33.31
CA LEU A 124 10.45 4.18 -33.60
C LEU A 124 9.58 3.76 -32.41
N ASN A 125 9.86 4.19 -31.18
CA ASN A 125 9.07 3.88 -29.97
C ASN A 125 8.95 2.38 -29.61
N VAL A 126 9.82 1.52 -30.16
CA VAL A 126 9.75 0.05 -29.96
C VAL A 126 10.29 -0.37 -28.60
N VAL A 127 11.36 0.28 -28.12
CA VAL A 127 11.98 0.00 -26.82
C VAL A 127 11.86 1.24 -25.95
N CYS A 128 11.17 1.10 -24.81
CA CYS A 128 11.01 2.17 -23.82
C CYS A 128 11.65 1.77 -22.50
N ARG A 129 12.42 2.70 -21.91
CA ARG A 129 13.03 2.55 -20.60
C ARG A 129 12.34 3.45 -19.59
N GLU A 130 12.07 2.92 -18.40
CA GLU A 130 11.65 3.73 -17.25
C GLU A 130 12.80 4.66 -16.87
N VAL A 131 12.51 5.97 -16.83
CA VAL A 131 13.49 7.02 -16.47
C VAL A 131 13.18 7.55 -15.08
N ASP A 132 11.90 7.65 -14.75
CA ASP A 132 11.46 8.19 -13.47
C ASP A 132 10.14 7.54 -13.04
N ARG A 133 10.01 7.29 -11.74
CA ARG A 133 8.77 6.86 -11.10
C ARG A 133 8.63 7.58 -9.77
N THR A 134 7.52 8.27 -9.62
CA THR A 134 7.15 8.93 -8.37
C THR A 134 5.97 8.21 -7.76
N GLY A 135 6.11 7.78 -6.50
CA GLY A 135 4.99 7.33 -5.69
C GLY A 135 4.21 8.53 -5.16
N LEU A 136 2.88 8.43 -5.17
CA LEU A 136 1.98 9.46 -4.68
C LEU A 136 1.22 8.89 -3.48
N GLU A 137 1.38 9.53 -2.32
CA GLU A 137 0.70 9.16 -1.09
C GLU A 137 -0.80 9.45 -1.19
N THR A 138 -1.62 8.55 -0.64
CA THR A 138 -3.07 8.61 -0.74
C THR A 138 -3.69 8.75 0.65
N LYS A 139 -4.49 9.80 0.83
CA LYS A 139 -5.09 10.19 2.11
C LYS A 139 -6.44 9.52 2.37
N THR A 140 -7.29 9.51 1.36
CA THR A 140 -8.66 9.00 1.43
C THR A 140 -8.95 8.11 0.24
N LEU A 141 -9.83 7.14 0.45
CA LEU A 141 -10.32 6.23 -0.57
C LEU A 141 -11.85 6.17 -0.48
N ASP A 142 -12.52 6.64 -1.52
CA ASP A 142 -13.95 6.42 -1.68
C ASP A 142 -14.14 5.20 -2.58
N ILE A 143 -14.98 4.26 -2.16
CA ILE A 143 -15.35 3.07 -2.94
C ILE A 143 -16.83 3.16 -3.25
N ARG A 144 -17.19 3.22 -4.53
CA ARG A 144 -18.57 3.17 -4.98
C ARG A 144 -18.91 1.77 -5.47
N ILE A 145 -19.98 1.17 -4.93
CA ILE A 145 -20.53 -0.13 -5.35
C ILE A 145 -22.02 0.08 -5.62
N GLY A 146 -22.41 0.10 -6.90
CA GLY A 146 -23.76 0.51 -7.28
C GLY A 146 -24.04 1.95 -6.83
N ASP A 147 -24.99 2.11 -5.92
CA ASP A 147 -25.39 3.41 -5.36
C ASP A 147 -24.80 3.69 -3.97
N GLN A 148 -24.12 2.71 -3.37
CA GLN A 148 -23.46 2.87 -2.08
C GLN A 148 -22.07 3.47 -2.27
N VAL A 149 -21.67 4.39 -1.39
CA VAL A 149 -20.33 4.98 -1.34
C VAL A 149 -19.77 4.82 0.06
N PHE A 150 -18.63 4.12 0.15
CA PHE A 150 -17.86 3.93 1.37
C PHE A 150 -16.68 4.89 1.37
N ASN A 151 -16.60 5.77 2.37
CA ASN A 151 -15.52 6.74 2.49
C ASN A 151 -14.53 6.26 3.55
N LEU A 152 -13.33 5.89 3.12
CA LEU A 152 -12.30 5.33 3.99
C LEU A 152 -11.22 6.37 4.27
N ARG A 153 -10.79 6.40 5.53
CA ARG A 153 -9.56 7.10 5.96
C ARG A 153 -8.52 6.05 6.27
N GLY A 154 -7.30 6.33 5.84
CA GLY A 154 -6.17 5.43 5.98
C GLY A 154 -4.89 6.20 6.25
N GLU A 155 -3.82 5.46 6.46
CA GLU A 155 -2.47 5.99 6.64
C GLU A 155 -1.56 5.37 5.60
N ASN A 156 -0.79 6.20 4.88
CA ASN A 156 0.17 5.76 3.87
C ASN A 156 -0.48 4.81 2.82
N GLY A 157 -1.72 5.12 2.42
CA GLY A 157 -2.48 4.30 1.47
C GLY A 157 -2.98 2.95 1.98
N ASN A 158 -2.98 2.71 3.30
CA ASN A 158 -3.60 1.54 3.92
C ASN A 158 -4.97 1.91 4.49
N PHE A 159 -6.03 1.28 4.00
CA PHE A 159 -7.41 1.56 4.38
C PHE A 159 -8.04 0.32 5.03
N PRO A 160 -8.59 0.41 6.24
CA PRO A 160 -9.24 -0.73 6.90
C PRO A 160 -10.53 -1.12 6.18
N VAL A 161 -10.84 -2.41 6.11
CA VAL A 161 -12.11 -2.92 5.58
C VAL A 161 -13.04 -3.25 6.74
N SER A 162 -14.18 -2.55 6.83
CA SER A 162 -15.22 -2.88 7.80
C SER A 162 -16.01 -4.13 7.35
N PRO A 163 -16.71 -4.83 8.28
CA PRO A 163 -17.59 -5.95 7.91
C PRO A 163 -18.68 -5.56 6.89
N GLU A 164 -19.21 -4.34 6.99
CA GLU A 164 -20.19 -3.80 6.05
C GLU A 164 -19.59 -3.64 4.64
N LEU A 165 -18.39 -3.05 4.54
CA LEU A 165 -17.68 -2.93 3.27
C LEU A 165 -17.31 -4.29 2.70
N ALA A 166 -16.81 -5.23 3.51
CA ALA A 166 -16.51 -6.60 3.07
C ALA A 166 -17.75 -7.26 2.45
N THR A 167 -18.91 -7.11 3.10
CA THR A 167 -20.19 -7.62 2.60
C THR A 167 -20.58 -6.96 1.27
N ALA A 168 -20.38 -5.65 1.14
CA ALA A 168 -20.66 -4.94 -0.09
C ALA A 168 -19.72 -5.37 -1.24
N LEU A 169 -18.42 -5.56 -0.96
CA LEU A 169 -17.43 -6.04 -1.93
C LEU A 169 -17.73 -7.47 -2.38
N TYR A 170 -18.12 -8.35 -1.46
CA TYR A 170 -18.53 -9.73 -1.77
C TYR A 170 -19.75 -9.78 -2.70
N ASN A 171 -20.74 -8.90 -2.49
CA ASN A 171 -21.98 -8.84 -3.26
C ASN A 171 -21.91 -7.93 -4.49
N ALA A 172 -20.76 -7.29 -4.74
CA ALA A 172 -20.62 -6.29 -5.80
C ALA A 172 -20.91 -6.90 -7.19
N PRO A 173 -21.78 -6.27 -8.00
CA PRO A 173 -22.00 -6.71 -9.37
C PRO A 173 -20.79 -6.33 -10.25
N PRO A 174 -20.36 -7.23 -11.17
CA PRO A 174 -19.28 -6.92 -12.12
C PRO A 174 -19.54 -5.62 -12.88
N GLY A 175 -18.49 -4.81 -13.07
CA GLY A 175 -18.55 -3.56 -13.85
C GLY A 175 -19.25 -2.39 -13.15
N LYS A 176 -19.65 -2.54 -11.88
CA LYS A 176 -20.36 -1.50 -11.11
C LYS A 176 -19.58 -0.98 -9.90
N ALA A 177 -18.27 -1.23 -9.87
CA ALA A 177 -17.39 -0.77 -8.81
C ALA A 177 -16.42 0.31 -9.32
N LYS A 178 -16.25 1.38 -8.55
CA LYS A 178 -15.31 2.47 -8.82
C LYS A 178 -14.61 2.89 -7.55
N ILE A 179 -13.42 3.47 -7.69
CA ILE A 179 -12.73 4.13 -6.60
C ILE A 179 -12.42 5.59 -6.94
N ARG A 180 -12.35 6.41 -5.90
CA ARG A 180 -11.74 7.73 -5.94
C ARG A 180 -10.70 7.80 -4.84
N ILE A 181 -9.48 8.19 -5.19
CA ILE A 181 -8.45 8.51 -4.20
C ILE A 181 -8.19 10.01 -4.16
N THR A 182 -7.89 10.51 -2.97
CA THR A 182 -7.36 11.86 -2.78
C THR A 182 -5.89 11.77 -2.41
N LEU A 183 -5.04 12.50 -3.13
CA LEU A 183 -3.60 12.52 -2.91
C LEU A 183 -3.24 13.43 -1.73
N GLU A 184 -2.24 13.01 -0.96
CA GLU A 184 -1.65 13.83 0.10
C GLU A 184 -0.93 15.06 -0.48
N GLY A 185 -0.86 16.13 0.30
CA GLY A 185 -0.25 17.42 -0.06
C GLY A 185 -1.03 18.24 -1.10
N SER A 186 -1.34 17.66 -2.26
CA SER A 186 -1.98 18.37 -3.38
C SER A 186 -3.51 18.48 -3.28
N GLY A 187 -4.16 17.53 -2.59
CA GLY A 187 -5.62 17.39 -2.60
C GLY A 187 -6.20 16.95 -3.95
N GLY A 188 -5.35 16.65 -4.94
CA GLY A 188 -5.78 16.14 -6.24
C GLY A 188 -6.52 14.81 -6.11
N THR A 189 -7.47 14.55 -7.01
CA THR A 189 -8.23 13.30 -7.00
C THR A 189 -7.98 12.48 -8.26
N ILE A 190 -7.97 11.15 -8.10
CA ILE A 190 -7.93 10.21 -9.21
C ILE A 190 -9.14 9.29 -9.10
N ASN A 191 -9.97 9.27 -10.14
CA ASN A 191 -11.11 8.36 -10.26
C ASN A 191 -10.72 7.18 -11.14
N ASN A 192 -11.09 5.97 -10.72
CA ASN A 192 -10.78 4.75 -11.44
C ASN A 192 -11.94 3.74 -11.40
N ASP A 193 -12.20 3.09 -12.53
CA ASP A 193 -13.07 1.93 -12.58
C ASP A 193 -12.30 0.70 -12.08
N ILE A 194 -12.98 -0.19 -11.35
CA ILE A 194 -12.41 -1.46 -10.94
C ILE A 194 -12.70 -2.51 -12.02
N GLY A 195 -11.69 -3.27 -12.42
CA GLY A 195 -11.82 -4.29 -13.46
C GLY A 195 -12.86 -5.35 -13.09
N GLU A 196 -13.64 -5.82 -14.07
CA GLU A 196 -14.66 -6.85 -13.82
C GLU A 196 -14.09 -8.15 -13.25
N GLY A 197 -12.87 -8.52 -13.67
CA GLY A 197 -12.16 -9.68 -13.10
C GLY A 197 -11.85 -9.49 -11.62
N THR A 198 -11.46 -8.28 -11.21
CA THR A 198 -11.22 -7.92 -9.82
C THR A 198 -12.50 -8.06 -8.99
N VAL A 199 -13.63 -7.52 -9.49
CA VAL A 199 -14.93 -7.63 -8.83
C VAL A 199 -15.39 -9.09 -8.72
N LYS A 200 -15.15 -9.93 -9.74
CA LYS A 200 -15.45 -11.36 -9.67
C LYS A 200 -14.60 -12.07 -8.61
N ALA A 201 -13.31 -11.74 -8.52
CA ALA A 201 -12.38 -12.33 -7.57
C ALA A 201 -12.65 -11.92 -6.11
N TRP A 202 -13.27 -10.77 -5.86
CA TRP A 202 -13.71 -10.35 -4.52
C TRP A 202 -14.65 -11.36 -3.84
N LYS A 203 -15.43 -12.15 -4.60
CA LYS A 203 -16.28 -13.20 -4.05
C LYS A 203 -15.51 -14.26 -3.26
N VAL A 204 -14.23 -14.47 -3.60
CA VAL A 204 -13.36 -15.40 -2.89
C VAL A 204 -12.73 -14.72 -1.68
N VAL A 205 -12.15 -13.52 -1.87
CA VAL A 205 -11.43 -12.79 -0.82
C VAL A 205 -12.33 -12.32 0.32
N TYR A 206 -13.52 -11.82 0.01
CA TYR A 206 -14.47 -11.29 0.99
C TYR A 206 -15.58 -12.27 1.36
N LYS A 207 -15.37 -13.57 1.08
CA LYS A 207 -16.30 -14.61 1.51
C LYS A 207 -16.44 -14.54 3.04
N PRO A 208 -17.66 -14.44 3.59
CA PRO A 208 -17.85 -14.43 5.03
C PRO A 208 -17.25 -15.67 5.68
N SER A 209 -16.50 -15.47 6.76
CA SER A 209 -16.05 -16.57 7.62
C SER A 209 -17.29 -17.30 8.17
N LYS A 210 -17.27 -18.63 8.11
CA LYS A 210 -18.33 -19.46 8.69
C LYS A 210 -18.29 -19.44 10.22
#